data_AF-A0A401G3U4-F1
#
_entry.id   AF-A0A401G3U4-F1
#
_cell.length_a   1.000
_cell.length_b   1.000
_cell.length_c   1.000
_cell.angle_alpha   90.00
_cell.angle_beta   90.00
_cell.angle_gamma   90.00
#
_symmetry.space_group_name_H-M   'P 1'
#
loop_
_entity.id
_entity.type
_entity.pdbx_description
1 polymer ?
#
loop_
_entity_poly.entity_id
_entity_poly.type
_entity_poly.pdbx_seq_one_letter_code
_entity_poly.pdbx_strand_id
1 'polypeptide(L)'
;MNRYYLPDSATPNRVRVRAAEMIGDVAEPDAIDPLRNHKYGNDILRKKVEEAISRIHEKNFTRECPFCAEVVKMQAKLCKHCGQEIAGQ
;
A
#
# COMPACT_ATOMS: atom_id res chain seq x y z
N MET A 1 20.07 7.34 -6.70
CA MET A 1 18.83 8.15 -6.68
C MET A 1 17.68 7.26 -7.12
N ASN A 2 16.92 6.70 -6.17
CA ASN A 2 15.71 5.92 -6.49
C ASN A 2 14.60 6.92 -6.89
N ARG A 3 14.44 7.17 -8.19
CA ARG A 3 13.27 7.87 -8.71
C ARG A 3 12.07 6.93 -8.57
N TYR A 4 11.36 7.02 -7.45
CA TYR A 4 10.05 6.40 -7.32
C TYR A 4 9.13 7.05 -8.34
N TYR A 5 8.85 6.32 -9.41
CA TYR A 5 8.18 6.81 -10.61
C TYR A 5 6.72 7.28 -10.37
N LEU A 6 6.14 6.89 -9.22
CA LEU A 6 4.75 7.11 -8.87
C LEU A 6 4.43 8.46 -8.18
N PRO A 7 5.22 8.95 -7.20
CA PRO A 7 5.01 10.26 -6.57
C PRO A 7 5.43 11.46 -7.44
N ASP A 8 6.19 11.26 -8.52
CA ASP A 8 6.62 12.35 -9.41
C ASP A 8 5.42 12.97 -10.15
N SER A 9 5.09 14.22 -9.81
CA SER A 9 4.02 15.00 -10.44
C SER A 9 4.31 15.37 -11.89
N ALA A 10 5.58 15.35 -12.30
CA ALA A 10 6.02 15.55 -13.68
C ALA A 10 5.69 14.36 -14.60
N THR A 11 5.37 13.20 -14.02
CA THR A 11 5.08 11.98 -14.77
C THR A 11 3.63 11.97 -15.27
N PRO A 12 3.38 11.68 -16.55
CA PRO A 12 2.01 11.58 -17.07
C PRO A 12 1.22 10.45 -16.40
N ASN A 13 -0.06 10.72 -16.11
CA ASN A 13 -0.95 9.81 -15.37
C ASN A 13 -0.97 8.37 -15.93
N ARG A 14 -0.90 8.20 -17.26
CA ARG A 14 -0.88 6.86 -17.89
C ARG A 14 0.24 5.97 -17.36
N VAL A 15 1.43 6.55 -17.11
CA VAL A 15 2.57 5.75 -16.68
C VAL A 15 2.58 5.58 -15.17
N ARG A 16 2.01 6.53 -14.42
CA ARG A 16 1.72 6.36 -12.98
C ARG A 16 0.73 5.21 -12.74
N VAL A 17 -0.34 5.13 -13.54
CA VAL A 17 -1.31 4.02 -13.46
C VAL A 17 -0.61 2.69 -13.73
N ARG A 18 0.19 2.61 -14.80
CA ARG A 18 0.92 1.38 -15.11
C ARG A 18 1.92 1.00 -14.01
N ALA A 19 2.61 1.98 -13.42
CA ALA A 19 3.51 1.74 -12.32
C ALA A 19 2.77 1.18 -11.09
N ALA A 20 1.60 1.72 -10.75
CA ALA A 20 0.77 1.20 -9.64
C ALA A 20 0.40 -0.29 -9.85
N GLU A 21 0.02 -0.67 -11.08
CA GLU A 21 -0.27 -2.07 -11.42
C GLU A 21 0.95 -2.97 -11.19
N MET A 22 2.12 -2.57 -11.69
CA MET A 22 3.36 -3.34 -11.53
C MET A 22 3.75 -3.52 -10.06
N ILE A 23 3.54 -2.50 -9.21
CA ILE A 23 3.84 -2.58 -7.78
C ILE A 23 2.94 -3.62 -7.09
N GLY A 24 1.65 -3.68 -7.45
CA GLY A 24 0.73 -4.71 -6.95
C GLY A 24 1.13 -6.13 -7.38
N ASP A 25 1.78 -6.27 -8.54
CA ASP A 25 2.26 -7.56 -9.04
C ASP A 25 3.53 -8.03 -8.30
N VAL A 26 4.47 -7.12 -8.04
CA VAL A 26 5.69 -7.38 -7.24
C VAL A 26 5.34 -7.75 -5.80
N ALA A 27 4.26 -7.17 -5.27
CA ALA A 27 3.72 -7.51 -3.96
C ALA A 27 4.67 -7.23 -2.79
N GLU A 28 5.44 -6.15 -2.85
CA GLU A 28 6.37 -5.78 -1.77
C GLU A 28 5.64 -5.01 -0.66
N PRO A 29 5.66 -5.49 0.60
CA PRO A 29 4.92 -4.85 1.71
C PRO A 29 5.45 -3.47 2.07
N ASP A 30 6.75 -3.22 1.92
CA ASP A 30 7.38 -1.90 2.14
C ASP A 30 6.87 -0.82 1.17
N ALA A 31 6.27 -1.21 0.05
CA ALA A 31 5.68 -0.25 -0.88
C ALA A 31 4.35 0.34 -0.36
N ILE A 32 3.69 -0.25 0.64
CA ILE A 32 2.36 0.19 1.07
C ILE A 32 2.39 1.58 1.71
N ASP A 33 3.33 1.84 2.62
CA ASP A 33 3.44 3.14 3.31
C ASP A 33 3.61 4.34 2.35
N PRO A 34 4.57 4.34 1.41
CA PRO A 34 4.72 5.45 0.47
C PRO A 34 3.52 5.59 -0.48
N LEU A 35 2.85 4.47 -0.81
CA LEU A 35 1.64 4.51 -1.62
C LEU A 35 0.48 5.19 -0.90
N ARG A 36 0.29 4.91 0.39
CA ARG A 36 -0.81 5.45 1.20
C ARG A 36 -0.60 6.90 1.62
N ASN A 37 0.64 7.27 1.97
CA ASN A 37 0.95 8.62 2.45
C ASN A 37 0.99 9.68 1.33
N HIS A 38 1.02 9.26 0.05
CA HIS A 38 1.02 10.17 -1.08
C HIS A 38 -0.41 10.57 -1.51
N LYS A 39 -0.63 11.88 -1.74
CA LYS A 39 -1.91 12.39 -2.25
C LYS A 39 -1.96 12.32 -3.77
N TYR A 40 -2.85 11.48 -4.30
CA TYR A 40 -3.12 11.41 -5.74
C TYR A 40 -4.23 12.40 -6.12
N GLY A 41 -3.93 13.34 -7.03
CA GLY A 41 -4.93 14.29 -7.56
C GLY A 41 -5.90 13.68 -8.59
N ASN A 42 -5.73 12.42 -8.98
CA ASN A 42 -6.56 11.73 -9.97
C ASN A 42 -7.27 10.53 -9.34
N ASP A 43 -8.60 10.46 -9.47
CA ASP A 43 -9.44 9.41 -8.90
C ASP A 43 -9.13 8.02 -9.46
N ILE A 44 -8.84 7.92 -10.77
CA ILE A 44 -8.48 6.66 -11.44
C ILE A 44 -7.15 6.13 -10.89
N LEU A 45 -6.17 7.02 -10.73
CA LEU A 45 -4.88 6.64 -10.17
C LEU A 45 -5.01 6.19 -8.72
N ARG A 46 -5.82 6.90 -7.91
CA ARG A 46 -6.09 6.53 -6.52
C ARG A 46 -6.68 5.12 -6.43
N LYS A 47 -7.73 4.83 -7.21
CA LYS A 47 -8.34 3.49 -7.27
C LYS A 47 -7.33 2.40 -7.66
N LYS A 48 -6.45 2.68 -8.63
CA LYS A 48 -5.42 1.73 -9.07
C LYS A 48 -4.38 1.46 -7.99
N VAL A 49 -4.02 2.47 -7.20
CA VAL A 49 -3.13 2.32 -6.05
C VAL A 49 -3.81 1.54 -4.93
N GLU A 50 -5.08 1.80 -4.65
CA GLU A 50 -5.87 1.03 -3.68
C GLU A 50 -5.97 -0.45 -4.10
N GLU A 51 -6.26 -0.74 -5.38
CA GLU A 51 -6.23 -2.10 -5.94
C GLU A 51 -4.85 -2.77 -5.77
N ALA A 52 -3.77 -2.03 -5.97
CA ALA A 52 -2.41 -2.55 -5.79
C ALA A 52 -2.12 -2.89 -4.32
N ILE A 53 -2.53 -2.03 -3.37
CA ILE A 53 -2.39 -2.27 -1.93
C ILE A 53 -3.17 -3.52 -1.51
N SER A 54 -4.42 -3.68 -1.96
CA SER A 54 -5.20 -4.89 -1.69
C SER A 54 -4.51 -6.16 -2.18
N ARG A 55 -3.94 -6.14 -3.40
CA ARG A 55 -3.18 -7.29 -3.94
C ARG A 55 -1.92 -7.61 -3.12
N ILE A 56 -1.21 -6.60 -2.63
CA ILE A 56 -0.03 -6.79 -1.78
C ILE A 56 -0.46 -7.50 -0.49
N HIS A 57 -1.56 -7.07 0.14
CA HIS A 57 -2.10 -7.68 1.34
C HIS A 57 -2.52 -9.14 1.15
N GLU A 58 -3.25 -9.42 0.06
CA GLU A 58 -3.68 -10.77 -0.29
C GLU A 58 -2.50 -11.73 -0.50
N LYS A 59 -1.47 -11.31 -1.25
CA LYS A 59 -0.30 -12.14 -1.53
C LYS A 59 0.59 -12.37 -0.32
N ASN A 60 0.71 -11.39 0.58
CA ASN A 60 1.56 -11.49 1.76
C ASN A 60 0.82 -11.97 3.01
N PHE A 61 -0.50 -12.20 2.93
CA PHE A 61 -1.36 -12.48 4.08
C PHE A 61 -1.18 -11.44 5.20
N THR A 62 -1.12 -10.17 4.81
CA THR A 62 -0.98 -9.03 5.71
C THR A 62 -2.26 -8.18 5.67
N ARG A 63 -2.46 -7.38 6.72
CA ARG A 63 -3.53 -6.39 6.85
C ARG A 63 -2.96 -5.16 7.54
N GLU A 64 -3.68 -4.06 7.47
CA GLU A 64 -3.29 -2.83 8.14
C GLU A 64 -3.89 -2.79 9.54
N CYS A 65 -3.10 -2.37 10.52
CA CYS A 65 -3.57 -2.22 11.88
C CYS A 65 -4.55 -1.03 11.95
N PRO A 66 -5.78 -1.20 12.48
CA PRO A 66 -6.76 -0.10 12.57
C PRO A 66 -6.33 1.04 13.49
N PHE A 67 -5.34 0.80 14.37
CA PHE A 67 -4.88 1.76 15.37
C PHE A 67 -3.66 2.57 14.94
N CYS A 68 -2.69 1.93 14.30
CA CYS A 68 -1.43 2.58 13.88
C CYS A 68 -1.19 2.57 12.36
N ALA A 69 -2.12 2.01 11.57
CA ALA A 69 -2.03 1.85 10.11
C ALA A 69 -0.83 1.02 9.61
N GLU A 70 -0.04 0.44 10.52
CA GLU A 70 1.12 -0.37 10.16
C GLU A 70 0.72 -1.74 9.62
N VAL A 71 1.55 -2.28 8.72
CA VAL A 71 1.31 -3.59 8.10
C VAL A 71 1.60 -4.71 9.10
N VAL A 72 0.57 -5.48 9.45
CA VAL A 72 0.63 -6.63 10.36
C VAL A 72 0.19 -7.90 9.64
N LYS A 73 0.64 -9.07 10.09
CA LYS A 73 0.14 -10.34 9.53
C LYS A 73 -1.34 -10.52 9.87
N MET A 74 -2.10 -11.15 8.97
CA MET A 74 -3.53 -11.40 9.17
C MET A 74 -3.80 -12.24 10.43
N GLN A 75 -2.90 -13.17 10.75
CA GLN A 75 -2.98 -14.02 11.94
C GLN A 75 -2.50 -13.33 13.23
N ALA A 76 -1.97 -12.10 13.16
CA ALA A 76 -1.46 -11.41 14.34
C ALA A 76 -2.61 -10.97 15.25
N LYS A 77 -2.59 -11.47 16.50
CA LYS A 77 -3.53 -11.07 17.55
C LYS A 77 -3.15 -9.74 18.20
N LEU A 78 -1.86 -9.42 18.23
CA LEU A 78 -1.33 -8.20 18.85
C LEU A 78 -0.41 -7.47 17.88
N CYS A 79 -0.59 -6.16 17.77
CA CYS A 79 0.28 -5.31 16.97
C CYS A 79 1.63 -5.13 17.67
N LYS A 80 2.75 -5.43 16.99
CA LYS A 80 4.09 -5.20 17.54
C LYS A 80 4.46 -3.71 17.64
N HIS A 81 3.73 -2.84 16.96
CA HIS A 81 4.05 -1.41 16.88
C HIS A 81 3.31 -0.60 17.94
N CYS A 82 1.99 -0.76 18.05
CA CYS A 82 1.21 -0.06 19.07
C CYS A 82 0.90 -0.88 20.32
N GLY A 83 1.18 -2.19 20.32
CA GLY A 83 0.90 -3.08 21.46
C GLY A 83 -0.58 -3.40 21.67
N GLN A 84 -1.49 -2.91 20.82
CA GLN A 84 -2.92 -3.18 20.94
C GLN A 84 -3.31 -4.53 20.36
N GLU A 85 -4.33 -5.15 20.95
CA GLU A 85 -4.95 -6.36 20.42
C GLU A 85 -5.80 -6.04 19.19
N ILE A 86 -5.51 -6.73 18.10
CA ILE A 86 -6.20 -6.64 16.80
C ILE A 86 -7.11 -7.87 16.61
N ALA A 87 -7.45 -8.57 17.69
CA ALA A 87 -8.04 -9.90 17.69
C ALA A 87 -9.21 -10.02 16.70
N GLY A 88 -8.95 -10.72 15.58
CA GLY A 88 -9.93 -11.34 14.68
C GLY A 88 -11.09 -10.50 14.18
N GLN A 89 -10.81 -9.51 13.33
CA GLN A 89 -11.79 -8.98 12.37
C GLN A 89 -11.24 -9.21 10.95
#